data_AF-A0A812SBW5-F1
#
_entry.id   AF-A0A812SBW5-F1
#
_cell.length_a   1.000
_cell.length_b   1.000
_cell.length_c   1.000
_cell.angle_alpha   90.00
_cell.angle_beta   90.00
_cell.angle_gamma   90.00
#
_symmetry.space_group_name_H-M   'P 1'
#
loop_
_entity.id
_entity.type
_entity.pdbx_description
1 polymer ?
#
loop_
_entity_poly.entity_id
_entity_poly.type
_entity_poly.pdbx_seq_one_letter_code
_entity_poly.pdbx_strand_id
1 'polypeptide(L)'
;MRLHRPERRQQSLAKIRAGLSLPFLSGRTRLSWILLFLLFAGKCGLSHASSSHNVWAELPNSWSPGDPEFNGGAISQNSSGRKGLLHAPSRRISQELVFVTAEEDATVSEEEVLFCSIYITASLPLGLIGESGLLLHRAISLTLEIPQTFVRSLTMISAPVEAPKEDTTGQAWQNYQFDFAILPPKNGAAGVTYLLQVASEGSLLQTFKALIRESQAMTNVLISPFWLLLMPVPQVETKSVTRPTIFATWSSTEKPPIYIPSFTTTPKPVTPQMCSSTTAPCTCAGINGCEWVTSVGGGSYCTEGRGRVPCSACSAQEHCAATSCEGLTAPCPCAYSPLGCHWDEQGTRCMTGQAPGTSCSACATQGHCNPPQIVSIVPASGTQLRVPAHNNIEISFNRAVVITQLGSVSFKCTGQELPFFVPWEGIQASASGTGILVSIAVLLRAKFTVVRQCDLNIGAGVVVDRTDVPFTGLQQGVYSFKLGDTLQPQLVQFEPLNGKSDVTPGAAVTFTFDEELVLMSGSKTITVYELAQSDGPVRAGAIAEFQMSSPNVAMSLQAIKIELADLTKPGG
;
A
#
# COMPACT_ATOMS: atom_id res chain seq x y z
N MET A 1 34.09 70.58 19.40
CA MET A 1 32.69 70.37 19.81
C MET A 1 32.35 68.90 19.60
N ARG A 2 32.30 68.12 20.69
CA ARG A 2 31.91 66.70 20.70
C ARG A 2 30.51 66.61 21.31
N LEU A 3 29.59 65.89 20.66
CA LEU A 3 28.24 65.64 21.16
C LEU A 3 28.13 64.28 21.87
N HIS A 4 27.23 64.26 22.86
CA HIS A 4 27.08 63.36 24.00
C HIS A 4 26.52 61.94 23.71
N ARG A 5 27.09 60.94 24.43
CA ARG A 5 26.52 59.98 25.45
C ARG A 5 25.01 59.57 25.40
N PRO A 6 24.56 58.44 26.02
CA PRO A 6 25.20 57.71 27.15
C PRO A 6 25.16 56.17 27.21
N GLU A 7 26.04 55.68 28.09
CA GLU A 7 26.13 54.37 28.75
C GLU A 7 24.92 54.06 29.68
N ARG A 8 24.61 52.76 29.89
CA ARG A 8 23.91 52.28 31.10
C ARG A 8 24.71 51.20 31.82
N ARG A 9 24.78 51.40 33.14
CA ARG A 9 25.54 50.73 34.18
C ARG A 9 24.97 49.37 34.60
N GLN A 10 25.89 48.49 34.99
CA GLN A 10 25.71 47.41 35.98
C GLN A 10 25.39 47.97 37.37
N GLN A 11 24.56 47.27 38.15
CA GLN A 11 24.62 47.25 39.61
C GLN A 11 24.12 45.91 40.17
N SER A 12 24.83 45.49 41.22
CA SER A 12 24.79 44.25 42.00
C SER A 12 23.86 44.32 43.22
N LEU A 13 23.76 43.18 43.95
CA LEU A 13 23.27 42.92 45.34
C LEU A 13 21.81 42.44 45.44
N ALA A 14 21.38 41.50 46.29
CA ALA A 14 22.01 40.73 47.37
C ALA A 14 21.20 39.45 47.71
N LYS A 15 21.87 38.57 48.46
CA LYS A 15 21.39 37.40 49.24
C LYS A 15 20.10 37.63 50.04
N ILE A 16 19.22 36.62 50.05
CA ILE A 16 18.42 36.23 51.23
C ILE A 16 18.44 34.70 51.37
N ARG A 17 18.84 34.23 52.57
CA ARG A 17 18.70 32.87 53.08
C ARG A 17 17.28 32.67 53.61
N ALA A 18 16.67 31.53 53.33
CA ALA A 18 15.74 30.89 54.26
C ALA A 18 15.86 29.37 54.08
N GLY A 19 16.26 28.69 55.15
CA GLY A 19 16.30 27.23 55.21
C GLY A 19 14.93 26.69 55.57
N LEU A 20 14.62 25.50 55.07
CA LEU A 20 13.69 24.58 55.73
C LEU A 20 14.23 23.17 55.56
N SER A 21 14.37 22.50 56.69
CA SER A 21 14.89 21.16 56.88
C SER A 21 13.76 20.13 56.99
N LEU A 22 14.13 18.86 56.72
CA LEU A 22 13.51 17.57 57.09
C LEU A 22 12.62 16.89 56.03
N PRO A 23 12.50 15.54 56.05
CA PRO A 23 13.51 14.54 56.39
C PRO A 23 13.61 13.38 55.38
N PHE A 24 14.68 12.60 55.56
CA PHE A 24 14.90 11.26 55.04
C PHE A 24 13.70 10.32 55.25
N LEU A 25 13.30 9.60 54.19
CA LEU A 25 12.64 8.31 54.30
C LEU A 25 13.16 7.38 53.21
N SER A 26 13.91 6.37 53.64
CA SER A 26 14.33 5.23 52.84
C SER A 26 13.14 4.33 52.55
N GLY A 27 12.96 3.92 51.29
CA GLY A 27 11.96 2.92 50.92
C GLY A 27 12.31 2.25 49.60
N ARG A 28 12.89 1.06 49.68
CA ARG A 28 13.07 0.12 48.56
C ARG A 28 11.72 -0.26 47.96
N THR A 29 11.57 -0.15 46.65
CA THR A 29 10.73 -1.06 45.87
C THR A 29 11.39 -1.35 44.52
N ARG A 30 11.83 -2.60 44.35
CA ARG A 30 12.15 -3.20 43.06
C ARG A 30 10.83 -3.47 42.37
N LEU A 31 10.61 -2.90 41.18
CA LEU A 31 9.56 -3.35 40.27
C LEU A 31 10.23 -3.77 38.96
N SER A 32 10.26 -5.09 38.82
CA SER A 32 10.69 -5.86 37.67
C SER A 32 9.73 -5.61 36.52
N TRP A 33 10.23 -5.05 35.42
CA TRP A 33 9.50 -5.01 34.15
C TRP A 33 9.72 -6.35 33.43
N ILE A 34 8.67 -7.18 33.41
CA ILE A 34 8.57 -8.34 32.51
C ILE A 34 7.81 -7.86 31.28
N LEU A 35 8.52 -7.68 30.16
CA LEU A 35 7.91 -7.52 28.84
C LEU A 35 7.71 -8.91 28.25
N LEU A 36 6.46 -9.34 28.10
CA LEU A 36 6.09 -10.59 27.45
C LEU A 36 5.96 -10.34 25.93
N PHE A 37 6.96 -10.75 25.15
CA PHE A 37 6.86 -10.84 23.69
C PHE A 37 6.11 -12.13 23.31
N LEU A 38 4.95 -12.01 22.69
CA LEU A 38 4.28 -13.11 21.98
C LEU A 38 4.70 -13.07 20.51
N LEU A 39 5.59 -13.99 20.12
CA LEU A 39 5.90 -14.32 18.72
C LEU A 39 5.04 -15.53 18.32
N PHE A 40 4.09 -15.33 17.40
CA PHE A 40 3.52 -16.44 16.64
C PHE A 40 4.45 -16.74 15.46
N ALA A 41 5.24 -17.80 15.60
CA ALA A 41 5.95 -18.43 14.49
C ALA A 41 5.17 -19.67 14.05
N GLY A 42 4.35 -19.55 13.00
CA GLY A 42 3.74 -20.69 12.32
C GLY A 42 4.74 -21.35 11.38
N LYS A 43 5.16 -22.57 11.69
CA LYS A 43 5.93 -23.45 10.78
C LYS A 43 4.99 -24.03 9.72
N CYS A 44 5.25 -23.77 8.44
CA CYS A 44 4.72 -24.58 7.34
C CYS A 44 5.71 -25.71 7.03
N GLY A 45 5.34 -26.95 7.34
CA GLY A 45 6.02 -28.15 6.87
C GLY A 45 5.39 -28.62 5.56
N LEU A 46 6.21 -28.72 4.51
CA LEU A 46 5.87 -29.39 3.25
C LEU A 46 5.96 -30.90 3.45
N SER A 47 4.84 -31.61 3.28
CA SER A 47 4.81 -33.05 3.05
C SER A 47 4.27 -33.31 1.65
N HIS A 48 5.12 -33.80 0.76
CA HIS A 48 4.72 -34.47 -0.47
C HIS A 48 4.08 -35.82 -0.14
N ALA A 49 2.95 -36.14 -0.76
CA ALA A 49 2.52 -37.52 -0.96
C ALA A 49 1.81 -37.65 -2.31
N SER A 50 2.39 -38.45 -3.20
CA SER A 50 1.74 -38.99 -4.40
C SER A 50 1.00 -40.27 -4.03
N SER A 51 -0.16 -40.53 -4.64
CA SER A 51 -0.44 -41.86 -5.20
C SER A 51 -1.71 -41.87 -6.07
N SER A 52 -1.54 -42.51 -7.22
CA SER A 52 -2.49 -43.14 -8.14
C SER A 52 -3.55 -44.05 -7.50
N HIS A 53 -4.76 -44.12 -8.07
CA HIS A 53 -5.28 -45.31 -8.79
C HIS A 53 -6.73 -45.14 -9.34
N ASN A 54 -7.05 -46.04 -10.27
CA ASN A 54 -8.13 -46.10 -11.26
C ASN A 54 -9.46 -46.73 -10.79
N VAL A 55 -10.57 -46.23 -11.39
CA VAL A 55 -11.72 -46.89 -12.08
C VAL A 55 -12.59 -47.97 -11.40
N TRP A 56 -13.91 -47.83 -11.65
CA TRP A 56 -15.07 -48.77 -11.79
C TRP A 56 -16.24 -48.31 -10.91
N ALA A 57 -17.27 -47.62 -11.43
CA ALA A 57 -18.45 -48.11 -12.17
C ALA A 57 -19.42 -48.94 -11.30
N GLU A 58 -20.61 -48.40 -11.00
CA GLU A 58 -21.91 -49.10 -11.04
C GLU A 58 -23.08 -48.15 -10.66
N LEU A 59 -24.10 -48.13 -11.53
CA LEU A 59 -25.50 -47.71 -11.30
C LEU A 59 -26.23 -48.89 -10.59
N PRO A 60 -27.35 -48.73 -9.83
CA PRO A 60 -28.62 -48.35 -10.47
C PRO A 60 -29.76 -47.70 -9.63
N ASN A 61 -30.65 -47.05 -10.39
CA ASN A 61 -32.12 -47.07 -10.38
C ASN A 61 -32.97 -46.77 -9.12
N SER A 62 -33.78 -45.70 -9.29
CA SER A 62 -35.26 -45.67 -9.26
C SER A 62 -36.02 -45.86 -7.94
N TRP A 63 -36.75 -44.83 -7.50
CA TRP A 63 -38.24 -44.79 -7.40
C TRP A 63 -38.72 -43.51 -6.69
N SER A 64 -39.75 -42.90 -7.28
CA SER A 64 -40.59 -41.81 -6.76
C SER A 64 -41.74 -42.37 -5.88
N PRO A 65 -42.80 -41.61 -5.56
CA PRO A 65 -42.90 -40.35 -4.81
C PRO A 65 -43.85 -40.51 -3.60
N GLY A 66 -43.97 -39.48 -2.76
CA GLY A 66 -45.05 -39.44 -1.76
C GLY A 66 -45.05 -38.18 -0.90
N ASP A 67 -45.78 -37.16 -1.37
CA ASP A 67 -46.40 -36.15 -0.48
C ASP A 67 -47.52 -36.83 0.34
N PRO A 68 -47.85 -36.32 1.54
CA PRO A 68 -48.90 -35.30 1.58
C PRO A 68 -48.67 -34.16 2.59
N GLU A 69 -49.06 -32.96 2.16
CA GLU A 69 -50.00 -32.05 2.84
C GLU A 69 -50.43 -32.41 4.29
N PHE A 70 -50.27 -31.47 5.24
CA PHE A 70 -51.34 -30.59 5.76
C PHE A 70 -51.01 -29.95 7.14
N ASN A 71 -51.41 -28.68 7.30
CA ASN A 71 -51.79 -27.93 8.49
C ASN A 71 -50.82 -27.60 9.66
N GLY A 72 -50.43 -26.32 9.71
CA GLY A 72 -51.14 -25.29 10.49
C GLY A 72 -51.46 -25.58 11.96
N GLY A 73 -50.76 -24.89 12.87
CA GLY A 73 -51.13 -24.79 14.28
C GLY A 73 -50.27 -23.77 15.03
N ALA A 74 -50.86 -22.62 15.35
CA ALA A 74 -50.30 -21.60 16.23
C ALA A 74 -50.56 -21.95 17.72
N ILE A 75 -49.92 -21.14 18.60
CA ILE A 75 -50.11 -20.98 20.06
C ILE A 75 -49.05 -21.69 20.91
N SER A 76 -48.13 -20.92 21.53
CA SER A 76 -48.23 -20.60 22.97
C SER A 76 -46.92 -20.01 23.52
N GLN A 77 -47.05 -18.95 24.31
CA GLN A 77 -46.00 -18.35 25.14
C GLN A 77 -45.87 -19.08 26.50
N ASN A 78 -44.72 -18.85 27.16
CA ASN A 78 -44.27 -19.23 28.52
C ASN A 78 -43.28 -20.40 28.54
N SER A 79 -42.16 -20.38 29.27
CA SER A 79 -41.65 -19.47 30.29
C SER A 79 -40.21 -19.89 30.65
N SER A 80 -39.42 -18.93 31.16
CA SER A 80 -38.34 -19.06 32.17
C SER A 80 -37.40 -20.29 32.17
N GLY A 81 -36.10 -19.99 32.07
CA GLY A 81 -35.16 -20.44 33.10
C GLY A 81 -33.81 -21.02 32.66
N ARG A 82 -32.77 -20.46 33.29
CA ARG A 82 -31.44 -21.03 33.63
C ARG A 82 -30.27 -20.94 32.63
N LYS A 83 -29.28 -20.20 33.14
CA LYS A 83 -27.84 -20.24 32.89
C LYS A 83 -27.30 -21.67 32.76
N GLY A 84 -26.51 -21.90 31.71
CA GLY A 84 -25.55 -22.98 31.58
C GLY A 84 -24.49 -22.57 30.56
N LEU A 85 -23.33 -22.12 31.04
CA LEU A 85 -22.15 -21.89 30.21
C LEU A 85 -21.61 -23.27 29.80
N LEU A 86 -21.88 -23.70 28.57
CA LEU A 86 -21.30 -24.89 27.98
C LEU A 86 -20.58 -24.48 26.70
N HIS A 87 -19.27 -24.71 26.68
CA HIS A 87 -18.47 -24.67 25.46
C HIS A 87 -19.06 -25.67 24.46
N ALA A 88 -19.65 -25.17 23.38
CA ALA A 88 -20.03 -25.99 22.24
C ALA A 88 -18.77 -26.33 21.42
N PRO A 89 -18.51 -27.61 21.09
CA PRO A 89 -17.48 -27.96 20.13
C PRO A 89 -17.87 -27.45 18.74
N SER A 90 -16.91 -26.85 18.05
CA SER A 90 -17.05 -26.38 16.67
C SER A 90 -17.43 -27.55 15.77
N ARG A 91 -18.69 -27.58 15.34
CA ARG A 91 -19.22 -28.57 14.39
C ARG A 91 -18.85 -28.08 12.99
N ARG A 92 -17.75 -28.59 12.43
CA ARG A 92 -17.44 -28.39 11.00
C ARG A 92 -18.45 -29.19 10.18
N ILE A 93 -19.50 -28.51 9.72
CA ILE A 93 -20.33 -29.00 8.62
C ILE A 93 -19.56 -28.61 7.35
N SER A 94 -19.13 -29.59 6.55
CA SER A 94 -18.62 -29.32 5.19
C SER A 94 -19.81 -28.90 4.33
N GLN A 95 -20.17 -27.63 4.36
CA GLN A 95 -21.13 -27.08 3.41
C GLN A 95 -20.43 -26.97 2.06
N GLU A 96 -21.01 -27.62 1.06
CA GLU A 96 -20.63 -27.48 -0.34
C GLU A 96 -20.75 -25.99 -0.73
N LEU A 97 -19.70 -25.43 -1.34
CA LEU A 97 -19.71 -24.03 -1.75
C LEU A 97 -20.54 -23.89 -3.04
N VAL A 98 -21.84 -23.76 -2.84
CA VAL A 98 -22.81 -23.55 -3.90
C VAL A 98 -22.77 -22.09 -4.38
N PHE A 99 -22.19 -21.81 -5.55
CA PHE A 99 -22.27 -20.52 -6.25
C PHE A 99 -23.46 -20.54 -7.24
N VAL A 100 -24.69 -20.67 -6.75
CA VAL A 100 -25.87 -20.92 -7.59
C VAL A 100 -26.83 -19.73 -7.62
N THR A 101 -27.22 -19.34 -8.84
CA THR A 101 -28.55 -18.83 -9.16
C THR A 101 -29.43 -20.02 -9.52
N ALA A 102 -30.64 -20.12 -8.96
CA ALA A 102 -31.52 -21.30 -9.04
C ALA A 102 -31.99 -21.64 -10.47
N GLU A 103 -31.14 -22.25 -11.28
CA GLU A 103 -31.45 -22.77 -12.61
C GLU A 103 -31.19 -24.29 -12.67
N GLU A 104 -32.03 -24.98 -13.45
CA GLU A 104 -32.16 -26.44 -13.47
C GLU A 104 -30.99 -27.19 -14.14
N ASP A 105 -30.08 -26.47 -14.82
CA ASP A 105 -28.92 -27.06 -15.51
C ASP A 105 -27.60 -26.51 -14.94
N ALA A 106 -27.12 -27.10 -13.83
CA ALA A 106 -25.82 -26.73 -13.24
C ALA A 106 -24.76 -27.84 -13.40
N THR A 107 -23.57 -27.46 -13.85
CA THR A 107 -22.39 -28.33 -13.95
C THR A 107 -21.51 -28.16 -12.72
N VAL A 108 -21.11 -29.28 -12.12
CA VAL A 108 -20.16 -29.30 -11.00
C VAL A 108 -18.74 -29.48 -11.53
N SER A 109 -17.82 -28.60 -11.12
CA SER A 109 -16.39 -28.65 -11.46
C SER A 109 -15.50 -28.40 -10.24
N GLU A 110 -14.36 -29.08 -10.16
CA GLU A 110 -13.33 -28.78 -9.17
C GLU A 110 -12.51 -27.56 -9.63
N GLU A 111 -12.53 -26.49 -8.85
CA GLU A 111 -11.91 -25.22 -9.19
C GLU A 111 -11.13 -24.63 -8.01
N GLU A 112 -10.12 -23.82 -8.31
CA GLU A 112 -9.41 -23.06 -7.28
C GLU A 112 -10.32 -21.95 -6.74
N VAL A 113 -10.61 -21.96 -5.44
CA VAL A 113 -11.37 -20.92 -4.75
C VAL A 113 -10.44 -20.20 -3.80
N LEU A 114 -10.50 -18.87 -3.82
CA LEU A 114 -9.74 -18.00 -2.95
C LEU A 114 -10.52 -17.69 -1.69
N PHE A 115 -9.96 -18.04 -0.54
CA PHE A 115 -10.50 -17.66 0.76
C PHE A 115 -9.71 -16.49 1.30
N CYS A 116 -10.36 -15.36 1.53
CA CYS A 116 -9.74 -14.19 2.12
C CYS A 116 -10.52 -13.71 3.34
N SER A 117 -9.78 -13.23 4.34
CA SER A 117 -10.34 -12.56 5.51
C SER A 117 -9.96 -11.09 5.42
N ILE A 118 -10.94 -10.21 5.53
CA ILE A 118 -10.71 -8.76 5.58
C ILE A 118 -11.01 -8.31 7.00
N TYR A 119 -10.02 -7.73 7.64
CA TYR A 119 -10.16 -7.12 8.95
C TYR A 119 -10.31 -5.61 8.78
N ILE A 120 -11.39 -5.06 9.29
CA ILE A 120 -11.64 -3.62 9.29
C ILE A 120 -11.72 -3.16 10.72
N THR A 121 -10.83 -2.26 11.11
CA THR A 121 -10.92 -1.55 12.38
C THR A 121 -11.55 -0.18 12.10
N ALA A 122 -12.78 -0.01 12.57
CA ALA A 122 -13.55 1.21 12.36
C ALA A 122 -14.59 1.40 13.48
N SER A 123 -15.13 2.62 13.55
CA SER A 123 -16.33 2.90 14.34
C SER A 123 -17.57 2.72 13.46
N LEU A 124 -18.20 1.55 13.54
CA LEU A 124 -19.47 1.27 12.87
C LEU A 124 -20.55 0.83 13.88
N PRO A 125 -21.82 1.22 13.68
CA PRO A 125 -22.91 0.69 14.49
C PRO A 125 -23.04 -0.82 14.28
N LEU A 126 -23.12 -1.59 15.37
CA LEU A 126 -23.30 -3.05 15.33
C LEU A 126 -24.53 -3.47 14.50
N GLY A 127 -25.59 -2.66 14.52
CA GLY A 127 -26.81 -2.92 13.73
C GLY A 127 -26.61 -2.84 12.22
N LEU A 128 -25.47 -2.36 11.74
CA LEU A 128 -25.16 -2.17 10.32
C LEU A 128 -24.00 -3.06 9.83
N ILE A 129 -23.60 -4.07 10.60
CA ILE A 129 -22.55 -5.01 10.19
C ILE A 129 -22.91 -5.75 8.90
N GLY A 130 -24.19 -6.14 8.74
CA GLY A 130 -24.68 -6.81 7.54
C GLY A 130 -24.60 -5.90 6.30
N GLU A 131 -25.04 -4.65 6.45
CA GLU A 131 -24.95 -3.64 5.38
C GLU A 131 -23.50 -3.36 5.01
N SER A 132 -22.63 -3.21 6.01
CA SER A 132 -21.19 -3.01 5.81
C SER A 132 -20.56 -4.19 5.06
N GLY A 133 -20.97 -5.41 5.37
CA GLY A 133 -20.52 -6.60 4.65
C GLY A 133 -20.99 -6.65 3.20
N LEU A 134 -22.22 -6.22 2.90
CA LEU A 134 -22.74 -6.10 1.53
C LEU A 134 -21.99 -5.01 0.74
N LEU A 135 -21.72 -3.86 1.37
CA LEU A 135 -20.95 -2.79 0.74
C LEU A 135 -19.49 -3.20 0.51
N LEU A 136 -18.89 -3.97 1.42
CA LEU A 136 -17.55 -4.52 1.24
C LEU A 136 -17.50 -5.58 0.13
N HIS A 137 -18.51 -6.45 0.08
CA HIS A 137 -18.70 -7.40 -1.02
C HIS A 137 -18.78 -6.70 -2.39
N ARG A 138 -19.58 -5.63 -2.47
CA ARG A 138 -19.66 -4.77 -3.67
C ARG A 138 -18.33 -4.07 -3.95
N ALA A 139 -17.62 -3.59 -2.93
CA ALA A 139 -16.31 -2.96 -3.09
C ALA A 139 -15.28 -3.93 -3.68
N ILE A 140 -15.26 -5.18 -3.23
CA ILE A 140 -14.37 -6.24 -3.76
C ILE A 140 -14.70 -6.49 -5.22
N SER A 141 -15.98 -6.68 -5.56
CA SER A 141 -16.42 -6.92 -6.93
C SER A 141 -16.02 -5.77 -7.86
N LEU A 142 -16.26 -4.51 -7.45
CA LEU A 142 -15.88 -3.33 -8.24
C LEU A 142 -14.36 -3.18 -8.36
N THR A 143 -13.61 -3.42 -7.29
CA THR A 143 -12.16 -3.20 -7.28
C THR A 143 -11.41 -4.28 -8.06
N LEU A 144 -11.95 -5.51 -8.10
CA LEU A 144 -11.36 -6.63 -8.85
C LEU A 144 -11.96 -6.81 -10.25
N GLU A 145 -12.95 -6.00 -10.62
CA GLU A 145 -13.70 -6.11 -11.87
C GLU A 145 -14.30 -7.52 -12.10
N ILE A 146 -14.67 -8.21 -11.01
CA ILE A 146 -15.33 -9.52 -11.06
C ILE A 146 -16.83 -9.37 -10.78
N PRO A 147 -17.70 -10.19 -11.41
CA PRO A 147 -19.13 -10.13 -11.12
C PRO A 147 -19.39 -10.42 -9.64
N GLN A 148 -20.39 -9.73 -9.06
CA GLN A 148 -20.75 -9.91 -7.65
C GLN A 148 -21.09 -11.35 -7.27
N THR A 149 -21.58 -12.15 -8.23
CA THR A 149 -21.89 -13.57 -8.05
C THR A 149 -20.66 -14.45 -7.82
N PHE A 150 -19.46 -13.96 -8.12
CA PHE A 150 -18.18 -14.67 -7.95
C PHE A 150 -17.55 -14.38 -6.59
N VAL A 151 -18.11 -13.45 -5.82
CA VAL A 151 -17.71 -13.18 -4.45
C VAL A 151 -18.83 -13.70 -3.55
N ARG A 152 -18.49 -14.49 -2.55
CA ARG A 152 -19.45 -14.97 -1.56
C ARG A 152 -18.98 -14.61 -0.16
N SER A 153 -19.81 -13.91 0.59
CA SER A 153 -19.57 -13.71 2.02
C SER A 153 -19.84 -15.01 2.77
N LEU A 154 -18.90 -15.43 3.61
CA LEU A 154 -18.99 -16.64 4.43
C LEU A 154 -19.43 -16.31 5.84
N THR A 155 -18.65 -15.47 6.53
CA THR A 155 -18.83 -15.12 7.94
C THR A 155 -18.52 -13.65 8.17
N MET A 156 -19.26 -13.04 9.10
CA MET A 156 -19.04 -11.68 9.56
C MET A 156 -18.99 -11.71 11.09
N ILE A 157 -17.88 -11.25 11.67
CA ILE A 157 -17.65 -11.25 13.11
C ILE A 157 -17.22 -9.85 13.53
N SER A 158 -17.69 -9.36 14.67
CA SER A 158 -17.22 -8.12 15.29
C SER A 158 -16.67 -8.38 16.69
N ALA A 159 -15.54 -7.75 17.02
CA ALA A 159 -14.98 -7.72 18.36
C ALA A 159 -14.65 -6.27 18.78
N PRO A 160 -14.93 -5.86 20.03
CA PRO A 160 -14.57 -4.52 20.51
C PRO A 160 -13.06 -4.33 20.59
N VAL A 161 -12.59 -3.11 20.36
CA VAL A 161 -11.18 -2.72 20.40
C VAL A 161 -11.04 -1.39 21.13
N GLU A 162 -9.91 -1.20 21.81
CA GLU A 162 -9.59 0.08 22.43
C GLU A 162 -9.37 1.15 21.33
N ALA A 163 -10.03 2.30 21.47
CA ALA A 163 -9.94 3.38 20.50
C ALA A 163 -8.49 3.88 20.36
N PRO A 164 -8.05 4.30 19.16
CA PRO A 164 -6.80 5.02 19.01
C PRO A 164 -6.79 6.23 19.95
N LYS A 165 -5.64 6.48 20.61
CA LYS A 165 -5.50 7.58 21.59
C LYS A 165 -5.81 8.97 21.03
N GLU A 166 -5.85 9.09 19.70
CA GLU A 166 -6.08 10.32 18.95
C GLU A 166 -7.57 10.53 18.58
N ASP A 167 -8.43 9.52 18.79
CA ASP A 167 -9.85 9.65 18.49
C ASP A 167 -10.63 10.19 19.70
N THR A 168 -11.07 11.44 19.60
CA THR A 168 -11.86 12.14 20.63
C THR A 168 -13.37 12.00 20.44
N THR A 169 -13.84 11.23 19.47
CA THR A 169 -15.28 11.13 19.13
C THR A 169 -16.11 10.40 20.19
N GLY A 170 -15.45 9.67 21.10
CA GLY A 170 -16.13 8.86 22.13
C GLY A 170 -16.86 7.64 21.57
N GLN A 171 -16.63 7.30 20.31
CA GLN A 171 -17.27 6.16 19.66
C GLN A 171 -16.53 4.84 19.98
N ALA A 172 -17.30 3.75 20.05
CA ALA A 172 -16.75 2.42 20.29
C ALA A 172 -16.10 1.86 19.01
N TRP A 173 -14.79 1.65 19.06
CA TRP A 173 -14.04 1.02 18.00
C TRP A 173 -14.22 -0.50 18.01
N GLN A 174 -14.30 -1.08 16.81
CA GLN A 174 -14.49 -2.51 16.64
C GLN A 174 -13.61 -3.03 15.50
N ASN A 175 -13.12 -4.25 15.68
CA ASN A 175 -12.55 -5.09 14.63
C ASN A 175 -13.68 -5.91 14.02
N TYR A 176 -13.96 -5.65 12.75
CA TYR A 176 -14.81 -6.47 11.93
C TYR A 176 -13.94 -7.45 11.15
N GLN A 177 -14.30 -8.71 11.13
CA GLN A 177 -13.73 -9.73 10.26
C GLN A 177 -14.80 -10.14 9.25
N PHE A 178 -14.49 -10.00 7.98
CA PHE A 178 -15.33 -10.44 6.87
C PHE A 178 -14.58 -11.53 6.11
N ASP A 179 -15.13 -12.74 6.10
CA ASP A 179 -14.54 -13.84 5.34
C ASP A 179 -15.27 -13.98 4.00
N PHE A 180 -14.51 -14.04 2.92
CA PHE A 180 -15.03 -14.18 1.56
C PHE A 180 -14.44 -15.41 0.88
N ALA A 181 -15.25 -16.04 0.04
CA ALA A 181 -14.80 -16.95 -0.99
C ALA A 181 -14.92 -16.25 -2.35
N ILE A 182 -13.84 -16.24 -3.12
CA ILE A 182 -13.76 -15.60 -4.43
C ILE A 182 -13.45 -16.68 -5.46
N LEU A 183 -14.32 -16.79 -6.46
CA LEU A 183 -14.13 -17.67 -7.59
C LEU A 183 -13.34 -16.91 -8.67
N PRO A 184 -12.11 -17.31 -9.01
CA PRO A 184 -11.35 -16.66 -10.05
C PRO A 184 -11.92 -16.99 -11.45
N PRO A 185 -11.67 -16.13 -12.44
CA PRO A 185 -11.90 -16.48 -13.84
C PRO A 185 -11.09 -17.72 -14.24
N LYS A 186 -11.59 -18.44 -15.26
CA LYS A 186 -10.96 -19.65 -15.83
C LYS A 186 -9.57 -19.26 -16.36
N ASN A 187 -8.51 -19.51 -15.56
CA ASN A 187 -7.05 -19.34 -15.78
C ASN A 187 -6.25 -18.98 -14.48
N GLY A 188 -6.85 -19.12 -13.30
CA GLY A 188 -6.11 -19.43 -12.07
C GLY A 188 -6.14 -18.35 -10.98
N ALA A 189 -6.09 -18.82 -9.72
CA ALA A 189 -6.20 -17.99 -8.52
C ALA A 189 -5.08 -16.94 -8.39
N ALA A 190 -3.90 -17.20 -8.95
CA ALA A 190 -2.72 -16.32 -8.84
C ALA A 190 -2.98 -14.88 -9.30
N GLY A 191 -3.73 -14.68 -10.38
CA GLY A 191 -4.07 -13.34 -10.88
C GLY A 191 -5.00 -12.59 -9.92
N VAL A 192 -5.96 -13.28 -9.30
CA VAL A 192 -6.91 -12.67 -8.37
C VAL A 192 -6.29 -12.45 -7.00
N THR A 193 -5.40 -13.34 -6.52
CA THR A 193 -4.60 -13.09 -5.30
C THR A 193 -3.77 -11.81 -5.44
N TYR A 194 -3.14 -11.62 -6.60
CA TYR A 194 -2.37 -10.42 -6.91
C TYR A 194 -3.26 -9.17 -6.93
N LEU A 195 -4.39 -9.22 -7.64
CA LEU A 195 -5.32 -8.10 -7.70
C LEU A 195 -5.89 -7.75 -6.31
N LEU A 196 -6.20 -8.74 -5.49
CA LEU A 196 -6.63 -8.56 -4.10
C LEU A 196 -5.56 -7.88 -3.25
N GLN A 197 -4.30 -8.30 -3.37
CA GLN A 197 -3.21 -7.69 -2.63
C GLN A 197 -3.02 -6.22 -3.03
N VAL A 198 -2.96 -5.94 -4.33
CA VAL A 198 -2.87 -4.55 -4.85
C VAL A 198 -4.09 -3.73 -4.46
N ALA A 199 -5.28 -4.32 -4.48
CA ALA A 199 -6.52 -3.66 -4.08
C ALA A 199 -6.53 -3.28 -2.59
N SER A 200 -5.99 -4.17 -1.74
CA SER A 200 -5.93 -3.95 -0.29
C SER A 200 -5.02 -2.81 0.14
N GLU A 201 -4.06 -2.42 -0.71
CA GLU A 201 -3.11 -1.32 -0.44
C GLU A 201 -3.72 0.08 -0.62
N GLY A 202 -5.01 0.18 -0.96
CA GLY A 202 -5.77 1.41 -0.75
C GLY A 202 -7.04 1.55 -1.56
N SER A 203 -7.10 0.99 -2.79
CA SER A 203 -8.27 1.16 -3.65
C SER A 203 -9.51 0.49 -3.07
N LEU A 204 -9.39 -0.71 -2.48
CA LEU A 204 -10.51 -1.40 -1.86
C LEU A 204 -11.11 -0.58 -0.70
N LEU A 205 -10.25 -0.02 0.15
CA LEU A 205 -10.69 0.81 1.27
C LEU A 205 -11.35 2.10 0.78
N GLN A 206 -10.84 2.73 -0.28
CA GLN A 206 -11.45 3.93 -0.86
C GLN A 206 -12.80 3.64 -1.52
N THR A 207 -12.89 2.58 -2.33
CA THR A 207 -14.14 2.11 -2.91
C THR A 207 -15.17 1.80 -1.82
N PHE A 208 -14.75 1.12 -0.77
CA PHE A 208 -15.62 0.81 0.37
C PHE A 208 -16.10 2.07 1.10
N LYS A 209 -15.20 3.03 1.36
CA LYS A 209 -15.56 4.33 1.95
C LYS A 209 -16.53 5.12 1.07
N ALA A 210 -16.35 5.10 -0.25
CA ALA A 210 -17.26 5.73 -1.20
C ALA A 210 -18.66 5.09 -1.14
N LEU A 211 -18.73 3.76 -1.21
CA LEU A 211 -19.98 3.01 -1.11
C LEU A 211 -20.71 3.24 0.22
N ILE A 212 -19.97 3.37 1.32
CA ILE A 212 -20.56 3.73 2.61
C ILE A 212 -21.17 5.14 2.59
N ARG A 213 -20.53 6.12 1.95
CA ARG A 213 -21.11 7.48 1.82
C ARG A 213 -22.36 7.50 0.96
N GLU A 214 -22.43 6.63 -0.04
CA GLU A 214 -23.58 6.51 -0.94
C GLU A 214 -24.74 5.70 -0.35
N SER A 215 -24.48 4.83 0.63
CA SER A 215 -25.53 4.00 1.24
C SER A 215 -26.49 4.85 2.08
N GLN A 216 -27.77 4.82 1.73
CA GLN A 216 -28.85 5.47 2.49
C GLN A 216 -28.94 4.98 3.94
N ALA A 217 -28.61 3.71 4.17
CA ALA A 217 -28.58 3.12 5.51
C ALA A 217 -27.44 3.68 6.38
N MET A 218 -26.39 4.22 5.75
CA MET A 218 -25.19 4.74 6.42
C MET A 218 -25.13 6.28 6.45
N THR A 219 -26.00 7.00 5.72
CA THR A 219 -25.94 8.47 5.57
C THR A 219 -26.07 9.23 6.90
N ASN A 220 -26.78 8.65 7.89
CA ASN A 220 -26.97 9.26 9.22
C ASN A 220 -25.99 8.75 10.28
N VAL A 221 -25.04 7.90 9.89
CA VAL A 221 -24.04 7.35 10.81
C VAL A 221 -22.86 8.31 10.83
N LEU A 222 -22.53 8.82 12.02
CA LEU A 222 -21.30 9.58 12.19
C LEU A 222 -20.12 8.60 12.09
N ILE A 223 -19.43 8.62 10.97
CA ILE A 223 -18.33 7.70 10.67
C ILE A 223 -17.00 8.40 10.97
N SER A 224 -16.15 7.75 11.76
CA SER A 224 -14.78 8.23 11.99
C SER A 224 -14.01 8.25 10.65
N PRO A 225 -13.20 9.30 10.36
CA PRO A 225 -12.39 9.34 9.15
C PRO A 225 -11.26 8.28 9.15
N PHE A 226 -10.95 7.74 10.33
CA PHE A 226 -9.91 6.76 10.54
C PHE A 226 -10.45 5.34 10.34
N TRP A 227 -9.83 4.63 9.40
CA TRP A 227 -10.16 3.25 9.07
C TRP A 227 -8.85 2.51 8.84
N LEU A 228 -8.72 1.33 9.42
CA LEU A 228 -7.64 0.40 9.11
C LEU A 228 -8.26 -0.81 8.41
N LEU A 229 -7.77 -1.13 7.22
CA LEU A 229 -8.10 -2.37 6.52
C LEU A 229 -6.84 -3.23 6.48
N LEU A 230 -6.94 -4.44 7.01
CA LEU A 230 -5.89 -5.46 6.93
C LEU A 230 -6.44 -6.65 6.15
N MET A 231 -5.69 -7.07 5.16
CA MET A 231 -5.97 -8.28 4.38
C MET A 231 -4.77 -9.21 4.48
N PRO A 232 -4.86 -10.32 5.22
CA PRO A 232 -3.86 -11.37 5.13
C PRO A 232 -3.84 -11.97 3.72
N VAL A 233 -2.75 -12.67 3.43
CA VAL A 233 -2.58 -13.38 2.15
C VAL A 233 -3.74 -14.38 1.95
N PRO A 234 -4.49 -14.27 0.84
CA PRO A 234 -5.57 -15.20 0.53
C PRO A 234 -5.08 -16.65 0.51
N GLN A 235 -5.88 -17.56 1.03
CA GLN A 235 -5.63 -19.00 0.90
C GLN A 235 -6.27 -19.50 -0.39
N VAL A 236 -5.56 -20.32 -1.16
CA VAL A 236 -6.10 -20.98 -2.36
C VAL A 236 -6.45 -22.41 -1.99
N GLU A 237 -7.70 -22.80 -2.17
CA GLU A 237 -8.12 -24.20 -1.97
C GLU A 237 -8.91 -24.67 -3.21
N THR A 238 -8.65 -25.89 -3.67
CA THR A 238 -9.50 -26.53 -4.68
C THR A 238 -10.80 -26.97 -4.03
N LYS A 239 -11.94 -26.57 -4.60
CA LYS A 239 -13.29 -26.94 -4.15
C LYS A 239 -14.15 -27.36 -5.33
N SER A 240 -15.07 -28.29 -5.06
CA SER A 240 -16.24 -28.53 -5.90
C SER A 240 -17.10 -27.26 -5.95
N VAL A 241 -17.26 -26.71 -7.15
CA VAL A 241 -18.04 -25.52 -7.46
C VAL A 241 -19.12 -25.88 -8.47
N THR A 242 -20.36 -25.54 -8.16
CA THR A 242 -21.51 -25.72 -9.05
C THR A 242 -21.76 -24.44 -9.84
N ARG A 243 -21.56 -24.46 -11.16
CA ARG A 243 -21.81 -23.35 -12.09
C ARG A 243 -23.04 -23.62 -12.96
N PRO A 244 -23.86 -22.64 -13.34
CA PRO A 244 -24.88 -22.82 -14.38
C PRO A 244 -24.23 -23.17 -15.73
N THR A 245 -24.83 -24.05 -16.52
CA THR A 245 -24.25 -24.61 -17.76
C THR A 245 -23.91 -23.54 -18.80
N ILE A 246 -24.60 -22.39 -18.75
CA ILE A 246 -24.36 -21.21 -19.60
C ILE A 246 -22.98 -20.57 -19.33
N PHE A 247 -22.34 -20.85 -18.19
CA PHE A 247 -21.02 -20.34 -17.83
C PHE A 247 -19.84 -21.11 -18.45
N ALA A 248 -20.07 -22.30 -19.02
CA ALA A 248 -19.00 -23.16 -19.53
C ALA A 248 -18.22 -22.56 -20.72
N THR A 249 -18.81 -21.57 -21.41
CA THR A 249 -18.27 -20.93 -22.62
C THR A 249 -17.41 -19.70 -22.36
N TRP A 250 -17.15 -19.32 -21.10
CA TRP A 250 -16.15 -18.29 -20.81
C TRP A 250 -14.73 -18.89 -20.93
N SER A 251 -14.34 -19.18 -22.18
CA SER A 251 -12.94 -19.23 -22.59
C SER A 251 -12.47 -17.81 -22.81
N SER A 252 -11.29 -17.46 -22.31
CA SER A 252 -10.57 -16.19 -22.53
C SER A 252 -10.18 -15.93 -24.00
N THR A 253 -11.03 -16.30 -24.96
CA THR A 253 -10.83 -16.16 -26.42
C THR A 253 -12.04 -15.51 -27.06
N GLU A 254 -12.31 -14.28 -26.64
CA GLU A 254 -12.40 -13.11 -27.52
C GLU A 254 -12.19 -11.91 -26.61
N LYS A 255 -11.25 -11.03 -26.97
CA LYS A 255 -10.90 -9.85 -26.19
C LYS A 255 -12.21 -9.06 -25.99
N PRO A 256 -12.77 -8.97 -24.77
CA PRO A 256 -14.00 -8.21 -24.57
C PRO A 256 -13.72 -6.76 -24.96
N PRO A 257 -14.69 -6.03 -25.57
CA PRO A 257 -14.57 -4.59 -25.64
C PRO A 257 -14.39 -4.11 -24.21
N ILE A 258 -13.26 -3.44 -23.99
CA ILE A 258 -12.88 -2.80 -22.75
C ILE A 258 -14.04 -1.87 -22.37
N TYR A 259 -14.90 -2.29 -21.46
CA TYR A 259 -15.90 -1.43 -20.85
C TYR A 259 -15.34 -0.96 -19.52
N ILE A 260 -14.62 0.16 -19.58
CA ILE A 260 -14.10 0.90 -18.42
C ILE A 260 -15.28 1.70 -17.84
N PRO A 261 -15.73 1.46 -16.60
CA PRO A 261 -16.38 2.52 -15.85
C PRO A 261 -15.34 3.60 -15.59
N SER A 262 -15.60 4.82 -16.08
CA SER A 262 -14.69 5.95 -16.09
C SER A 262 -14.37 6.46 -14.67
N PHE A 263 -13.42 5.82 -14.00
CA PHE A 263 -12.48 6.52 -13.15
C PHE A 263 -11.27 6.88 -14.01
N THR A 264 -10.97 8.17 -14.10
CA THR A 264 -9.87 8.73 -14.89
C THR A 264 -8.53 8.27 -14.31
N THR A 265 -8.14 7.01 -14.54
CA THR A 265 -6.76 6.58 -14.38
C THR A 265 -5.98 7.22 -15.51
N THR A 266 -5.20 8.25 -15.22
CA THR A 266 -4.28 8.86 -16.19
C THR A 266 -3.29 7.79 -16.66
N PRO A 267 -3.33 7.38 -17.95
CA PRO A 267 -2.38 6.45 -18.54
C PRO A 267 -1.03 7.12 -18.76
N LYS A 268 0.02 6.30 -18.67
CA LYS A 268 1.43 6.51 -19.01
C LYS A 268 1.69 7.78 -19.87
N PRO A 269 2.43 8.80 -19.38
CA PRO A 269 2.89 9.88 -20.20
C PRO A 269 3.89 9.32 -21.19
N VAL A 270 3.76 9.89 -22.36
CA VAL A 270 4.55 9.64 -23.53
C VAL A 270 5.98 10.03 -23.21
N THR A 271 6.94 9.13 -23.41
CA THR A 271 8.27 9.63 -23.75
C THR A 271 8.12 10.41 -25.07
N PRO A 272 8.83 11.51 -25.32
CA PRO A 272 8.73 12.26 -26.59
C PRO A 272 8.84 11.38 -27.85
N GLN A 273 9.52 10.24 -27.71
CA GLN A 273 9.60 9.19 -28.72
C GLN A 273 8.28 8.47 -29.02
N MET A 274 7.38 8.27 -28.05
CA MET A 274 6.13 7.54 -28.27
C MET A 274 5.14 8.33 -29.15
N CYS A 275 4.99 9.65 -29.00
CA CYS A 275 4.16 10.45 -29.93
C CYS A 275 4.76 10.42 -31.33
N SER A 276 6.05 10.77 -31.44
CA SER A 276 6.74 10.89 -32.72
C SER A 276 6.90 9.57 -33.49
N SER A 277 6.83 8.42 -32.81
CA SER A 277 6.84 7.09 -33.46
C SER A 277 5.52 6.71 -34.13
N THR A 278 4.45 7.46 -33.89
CA THR A 278 3.10 7.10 -34.32
C THR A 278 2.71 7.83 -35.60
N THR A 279 2.46 7.08 -36.68
CA THR A 279 2.02 7.62 -37.99
C THR A 279 0.51 7.52 -38.22
N ALA A 280 -0.24 6.97 -37.26
CA ALA A 280 -1.70 6.81 -37.37
C ALA A 280 -2.43 7.71 -36.35
N PRO A 281 -3.42 8.51 -36.78
CA PRO A 281 -4.13 9.44 -35.90
C PRO A 281 -4.87 8.74 -34.76
N CYS A 282 -5.52 7.60 -35.01
CA CYS A 282 -6.22 6.88 -33.94
C CYS A 282 -5.27 6.26 -32.90
N THR A 283 -4.09 5.83 -33.32
CA THR A 283 -3.06 5.39 -32.39
C THR A 283 -2.54 6.58 -31.58
N CYS A 284 -2.37 7.75 -32.21
CA CYS A 284 -2.00 8.99 -31.52
C CYS A 284 -3.04 9.39 -30.47
N ALA A 285 -4.33 9.24 -30.78
CA ALA A 285 -5.44 9.53 -29.88
C ALA A 285 -5.47 8.64 -28.63
N GLY A 286 -4.97 7.40 -28.75
CA GLY A 286 -4.83 6.48 -27.63
C GLY A 286 -3.67 6.82 -26.68
N ILE A 287 -2.80 7.77 -27.05
CA ILE A 287 -1.62 8.14 -26.28
C ILE A 287 -1.86 9.49 -25.58
N ASN A 288 -2.00 9.47 -24.26
CA ASN A 288 -2.27 10.67 -23.48
C ASN A 288 -1.12 11.68 -23.52
N GLY A 289 -1.41 12.93 -23.87
CA GLY A 289 -0.39 13.96 -24.06
C GLY A 289 0.18 14.03 -25.48
N CYS A 290 -0.38 13.28 -26.43
CA CYS A 290 -0.10 13.49 -27.86
C CYS A 290 -1.19 14.30 -28.56
N GLU A 291 -0.81 15.07 -29.57
CA GLU A 291 -1.69 15.82 -30.44
C GLU A 291 -1.38 15.47 -31.90
N TRP A 292 -2.43 15.37 -32.72
CA TRP A 292 -2.30 15.14 -34.15
C TRP A 292 -2.28 16.48 -34.87
N VAL A 293 -1.10 16.89 -35.33
CA VAL A 293 -0.90 18.18 -35.98
C VAL A 293 -0.82 17.99 -37.49
N THR A 294 -1.53 18.84 -38.23
CA THR A 294 -1.41 18.89 -39.71
C THR A 294 -0.52 20.08 -40.08
N SER A 295 0.63 19.78 -40.67
CA SER A 295 1.59 20.77 -41.17
C SER A 295 1.00 21.55 -42.36
N VAL A 296 1.49 22.76 -42.57
CA VAL A 296 1.12 23.65 -43.68
C VAL A 296 1.36 22.99 -45.06
N GLY A 297 2.26 22.01 -45.13
CA GLY A 297 2.53 21.20 -46.32
C GLY A 297 1.57 20.02 -46.54
N GLY A 298 0.50 19.88 -45.74
CA GLY A 298 -0.49 18.81 -45.86
C GLY A 298 -0.09 17.47 -45.23
N GLY A 299 1.14 17.34 -44.71
CA GLY A 299 1.55 16.18 -43.91
C GLY A 299 1.03 16.28 -42.48
N SER A 300 0.49 15.20 -41.92
CA SER A 300 0.09 15.13 -40.52
C SER A 300 0.98 14.19 -39.72
N TYR A 301 1.26 14.53 -38.47
CA TYR A 301 2.07 13.71 -37.57
C TYR A 301 1.61 13.86 -36.12
N CYS A 302 1.93 12.84 -35.32
CA CYS A 302 1.67 12.83 -33.89
C CYS A 302 2.86 13.48 -33.16
N THR A 303 2.58 14.47 -32.32
CA THR A 303 3.57 15.19 -31.51
C THR A 303 3.12 15.29 -30.07
N GLU A 304 4.01 15.61 -29.14
CA GLU A 304 3.59 15.98 -27.79
C GLU A 304 2.73 17.25 -27.84
N GLY A 305 1.61 17.22 -27.13
CA GLY A 305 0.61 18.28 -27.15
C GLY A 305 -0.51 18.01 -26.15
N ARG A 306 -1.63 18.72 -26.26
CA ARG A 306 -2.70 18.65 -25.25
C ARG A 306 -3.69 17.49 -25.46
N GLY A 307 -3.23 16.37 -26.02
CA GLY A 307 -4.08 15.17 -26.12
C GLY A 307 -5.12 15.21 -27.24
N ARG A 308 -4.94 16.03 -28.30
CA ARG A 308 -6.02 16.30 -29.26
C ARG A 308 -5.78 15.62 -30.60
N VAL A 309 -6.64 14.67 -30.94
CA VAL A 309 -6.78 14.18 -32.32
C VAL A 309 -8.17 14.59 -32.81
N PRO A 310 -8.28 15.39 -33.90
CA PRO A 310 -9.59 15.81 -34.37
C PRO A 310 -10.40 14.59 -34.83
N CYS A 311 -11.72 14.62 -34.63
CA CYS A 311 -12.61 13.53 -35.07
C CYS A 311 -12.53 13.24 -36.58
N SER A 312 -12.13 14.22 -37.38
CA SER A 312 -11.86 14.04 -38.80
C SER A 312 -10.63 13.16 -39.08
N ALA A 313 -9.65 13.14 -38.17
CA ALA A 313 -8.47 12.28 -38.28
C ALA A 313 -8.68 10.93 -37.59
N CYS A 314 -9.44 10.88 -36.49
CA CYS A 314 -9.85 9.63 -35.86
C CYS A 314 -11.29 9.65 -35.35
N SER A 315 -12.19 9.01 -36.10
CA SER A 315 -13.59 8.85 -35.72
C SER A 315 -13.83 7.78 -34.66
N ALA A 316 -12.85 6.89 -34.42
CA ALA A 316 -12.96 5.79 -33.45
C ALA A 316 -12.79 6.24 -31.97
N GLN A 317 -12.49 7.51 -31.72
CA GLN A 317 -12.43 8.03 -30.36
C GLN A 317 -13.84 8.03 -29.75
N GLU A 318 -13.96 7.73 -28.45
CA GLU A 318 -15.24 7.66 -27.75
C GLU A 318 -16.09 8.94 -27.95
N HIS A 319 -15.48 10.12 -27.84
CA HIS A 319 -16.16 11.40 -28.06
C HIS A 319 -16.55 11.67 -29.52
N CYS A 320 -15.92 11.00 -30.47
CA CYS A 320 -16.21 11.14 -31.89
C CYS A 320 -17.25 10.13 -32.40
N ALA A 321 -17.32 8.96 -31.76
CA ALA A 321 -18.30 7.92 -32.07
C ALA A 321 -19.69 8.21 -31.48
N ALA A 322 -19.77 9.07 -30.47
CA ALA A 322 -21.04 9.42 -29.83
C ALA A 322 -21.99 10.15 -30.79
N THR A 323 -23.22 9.65 -30.88
CA THR A 323 -24.33 10.28 -31.63
C THR A 323 -25.17 11.22 -30.77
N SER A 324 -25.01 11.16 -29.45
CA SER A 324 -25.68 12.02 -28.47
C SER A 324 -24.74 12.32 -27.29
N CYS A 325 -24.99 13.41 -26.57
CA CYS A 325 -24.23 13.73 -25.35
C CYS A 325 -24.42 12.67 -24.26
N GLU A 326 -25.64 12.13 -24.11
CA GLU A 326 -25.96 11.13 -23.09
C GLU A 326 -25.14 9.83 -23.21
N GLY A 327 -24.64 9.51 -24.41
CA GLY A 327 -23.78 8.35 -24.64
C GLY A 327 -22.36 8.51 -24.09
N LEU A 328 -21.98 9.71 -23.64
CA LEU A 328 -20.66 10.00 -23.08
C LEU A 328 -20.73 9.94 -21.56
N THR A 329 -20.13 8.90 -20.99
CA THR A 329 -20.19 8.60 -19.55
C THR A 329 -19.04 9.22 -18.74
N ALA A 330 -18.10 9.89 -19.42
CA ALA A 330 -16.94 10.51 -18.80
C ALA A 330 -16.85 12.02 -19.08
N PRO A 331 -16.37 12.83 -18.11
CA PRO A 331 -16.35 14.29 -18.26
C PRO A 331 -15.49 14.81 -19.41
N CYS A 332 -14.32 14.21 -19.64
CA CYS A 332 -13.42 14.66 -20.70
C CYS A 332 -13.94 14.32 -22.10
N PRO A 333 -14.34 13.07 -22.40
CA PRO A 333 -15.04 12.78 -23.65
C PRO A 333 -16.25 13.68 -23.88
N CYS A 334 -17.02 13.98 -22.83
CA CYS A 334 -18.11 14.94 -22.88
C CYS A 334 -17.64 16.34 -23.30
N ALA A 335 -16.62 16.88 -22.64
CA ALA A 335 -16.06 18.20 -22.93
C ALA A 335 -15.47 18.32 -24.35
N TYR A 336 -15.00 17.22 -24.93
CA TYR A 336 -14.41 17.17 -26.27
C TYR A 336 -15.39 16.79 -27.38
N SER A 337 -16.64 16.51 -27.04
CA SER A 337 -17.64 16.11 -28.03
C SER A 337 -17.86 17.21 -29.07
N PRO A 338 -17.85 16.87 -30.38
CA PRO A 338 -18.20 17.82 -31.43
C PRO A 338 -19.68 18.24 -31.38
N LEU A 339 -20.51 17.55 -30.59
CA LEU A 339 -21.94 17.82 -30.42
C LEU A 339 -22.21 19.03 -29.50
N GLY A 340 -21.19 19.68 -28.94
CA GLY A 340 -21.36 20.81 -28.03
C GLY A 340 -21.93 20.40 -26.67
N CYS A 341 -21.41 19.30 -26.12
CA CYS A 341 -21.81 18.78 -24.82
C CYS A 341 -21.05 19.44 -23.66
N HIS A 342 -21.59 19.34 -22.46
CA HIS A 342 -20.91 19.68 -21.21
C HIS A 342 -21.25 18.69 -20.10
N TRP A 343 -20.33 18.53 -19.15
CA TRP A 343 -20.49 17.63 -18.02
C TRP A 343 -21.25 18.30 -16.88
N ASP A 344 -22.36 17.70 -16.48
CA ASP A 344 -23.10 18.06 -15.26
C ASP A 344 -22.50 17.30 -14.07
N GLU A 345 -21.75 17.99 -13.22
CA GLU A 345 -21.15 17.39 -12.02
C GLU A 345 -22.21 16.92 -11.01
N GLN A 346 -23.39 17.55 -10.94
CA GLN A 346 -24.45 17.16 -10.01
C GLN A 346 -25.19 15.92 -10.50
N GLY A 347 -25.50 15.89 -11.80
CA GLY A 347 -26.16 14.75 -12.43
C GLY A 347 -25.22 13.61 -12.84
N THR A 348 -23.90 13.80 -12.71
CA THR A 348 -22.85 12.87 -13.17
C THR A 348 -23.08 12.38 -14.60
N ARG A 349 -23.49 13.28 -15.49
CA ARG A 349 -23.90 12.95 -16.86
C ARG A 349 -23.52 14.04 -17.84
N CYS A 350 -23.35 13.64 -19.09
CA CYS A 350 -23.08 14.56 -20.17
C CYS A 350 -24.38 15.09 -20.78
N MET A 351 -24.54 16.42 -20.85
CA MET A 351 -25.75 17.09 -21.33
C MET A 351 -25.47 17.93 -22.58
N THR A 352 -26.47 18.10 -23.43
CA THR A 352 -26.44 19.06 -24.55
C THR A 352 -26.56 20.49 -24.04
N GLY A 353 -25.69 21.41 -24.45
CA GLY A 353 -25.86 22.84 -24.14
C GLY A 353 -24.54 23.61 -24.02
N GLN A 354 -24.59 24.92 -24.25
CA GLN A 354 -23.40 25.78 -24.36
C GLN A 354 -22.90 26.41 -23.05
N ALA A 355 -23.53 26.20 -21.89
CA ALA A 355 -23.06 26.84 -20.66
C ALA A 355 -23.43 26.06 -19.39
N PRO A 356 -22.55 26.04 -18.38
CA PRO A 356 -21.23 26.69 -18.30
C PRO A 356 -20.05 25.77 -18.68
N GLY A 357 -20.15 24.99 -19.78
CA GLY A 357 -19.07 24.08 -20.18
C GLY A 357 -18.74 23.02 -19.11
N THR A 358 -17.75 22.16 -19.38
CA THR A 358 -17.27 21.20 -18.38
C THR A 358 -16.27 21.90 -17.46
N SER A 359 -16.44 21.80 -16.15
CA SER A 359 -15.50 22.38 -15.18
C SER A 359 -14.09 21.77 -15.32
N CYS A 360 -13.05 22.56 -15.02
CA CYS A 360 -11.68 22.07 -15.00
C CYS A 360 -11.42 21.00 -13.93
N SER A 361 -12.23 20.98 -12.86
CA SER A 361 -12.24 19.91 -11.86
C SER A 361 -12.65 18.57 -12.47
N ALA A 362 -13.67 18.56 -13.33
CA ALA A 362 -14.15 17.38 -14.01
C ALA A 362 -13.25 16.99 -15.21
N CYS A 363 -12.73 17.97 -15.96
CA CYS A 363 -11.79 17.71 -17.04
C CYS A 363 -10.67 18.75 -17.12
N ALA A 364 -9.52 18.47 -16.51
CA ALA A 364 -8.38 19.38 -16.48
C ALA A 364 -7.58 19.46 -17.79
N THR A 365 -7.81 18.56 -18.74
CA THR A 365 -7.07 18.54 -20.01
C THR A 365 -7.60 19.57 -21.02
N GLN A 366 -8.72 20.25 -20.70
CA GLN A 366 -9.31 21.23 -21.62
C GLN A 366 -8.34 22.38 -21.89
N GLY A 367 -8.43 22.98 -23.08
CA GLY A 367 -7.46 23.99 -23.53
C GLY A 367 -7.45 25.27 -22.68
N HIS A 368 -8.58 25.58 -22.04
CA HIS A 368 -8.70 26.71 -21.11
C HIS A 368 -8.26 26.35 -19.68
N CYS A 369 -8.17 25.05 -19.36
CA CYS A 369 -7.65 24.60 -18.09
C CYS A 369 -6.12 24.69 -18.13
N ASN A 370 -5.54 25.22 -17.06
CA ASN A 370 -4.11 25.33 -16.89
C ASN A 370 -3.75 24.55 -15.63
N PRO A 371 -3.47 23.24 -15.71
CA PRO A 371 -3.21 22.43 -14.52
C PRO A 371 -1.92 22.88 -13.79
N PRO A 372 -1.77 22.55 -12.50
CA PRO A 372 -0.50 22.71 -11.80
C PRO A 372 0.65 22.08 -12.59
N GLN A 373 1.77 22.78 -12.72
CA GLN A 373 2.96 22.25 -13.40
C GLN A 373 4.11 22.13 -12.39
N ILE A 374 4.84 21.02 -12.44
CA ILE A 374 6.04 20.84 -11.61
C ILE A 374 7.12 21.81 -12.08
N VAL A 375 7.64 22.59 -11.14
CA VAL A 375 8.78 23.52 -11.32
C VAL A 375 10.09 22.85 -10.95
N SER A 376 10.10 22.10 -9.84
CA SER A 376 11.29 21.43 -9.35
C SER A 376 10.94 20.19 -8.51
N ILE A 377 11.85 19.22 -8.52
CA ILE A 377 11.83 18.08 -7.60
C ILE A 377 13.18 18.05 -6.90
N VAL A 378 13.16 17.96 -5.56
CA VAL A 378 14.35 17.89 -4.70
C VAL A 378 14.29 16.59 -3.89
N PRO A 379 15.32 15.74 -3.95
CA PRO A 379 16.55 15.90 -4.75
C PRO A 379 16.29 15.79 -6.27
N ALA A 380 17.26 16.21 -7.09
CA ALA A 380 17.15 16.14 -8.54
C ALA A 380 17.10 14.67 -9.02
N SER A 381 16.50 14.42 -10.19
CA SER A 381 16.39 13.06 -10.71
C SER A 381 17.78 12.42 -10.96
N GLY A 382 17.88 11.11 -10.72
CA GLY A 382 19.10 10.32 -10.81
C GLY A 382 19.98 10.34 -9.55
N THR A 383 19.65 11.19 -8.57
CA THR A 383 20.41 11.33 -7.32
C THR A 383 20.40 10.04 -6.50
N GLN A 384 21.55 9.66 -5.93
CA GLN A 384 21.63 8.64 -4.86
C GLN A 384 21.16 9.27 -3.55
N LEU A 385 20.03 8.80 -3.03
CA LEU A 385 19.52 9.28 -1.75
C LEU A 385 20.43 8.85 -0.61
N ARG A 386 20.78 9.81 0.24
CA ARG A 386 21.50 9.60 1.51
C ARG A 386 20.54 9.79 2.66
N VAL A 387 20.36 8.78 3.49
CA VAL A 387 19.52 8.82 4.69
C VAL A 387 20.40 9.22 5.87
N PRO A 388 19.95 10.12 6.78
CA PRO A 388 18.60 10.71 6.90
C PRO A 388 18.38 12.01 6.10
N ALA A 389 19.39 12.50 5.36
CA ALA A 389 19.31 13.79 4.66
C ALA A 389 18.16 13.87 3.63
N HIS A 390 17.70 12.74 3.09
CA HIS A 390 16.65 12.66 2.07
C HIS A 390 15.45 11.80 2.51
N ASN A 391 14.90 12.04 3.69
CA ASN A 391 13.71 11.32 4.17
C ASN A 391 12.43 11.63 3.38
N ASN A 392 12.41 12.74 2.65
CA ASN A 392 11.30 13.18 1.82
C ASN A 392 11.79 13.63 0.45
N ILE A 393 10.91 13.55 -0.54
CA ILE A 393 11.05 14.13 -1.87
C ILE A 393 10.14 15.35 -1.92
N GLU A 394 10.71 16.52 -2.12
CA GLU A 394 9.96 17.77 -2.25
C GLU A 394 9.66 18.04 -3.72
N ILE A 395 8.40 18.33 -4.01
CA ILE A 395 7.91 18.62 -5.35
C ILE A 395 7.27 19.99 -5.30
N SER A 396 7.81 20.94 -6.05
CA SER A 396 7.28 22.31 -6.13
C SER A 396 6.52 22.49 -7.43
N PHE A 397 5.39 23.18 -7.37
CA PHE A 397 4.54 23.52 -8.48
C PHE A 397 4.61 25.02 -8.80
N ASN A 398 4.16 25.39 -9.99
CA ASN A 398 4.12 26.78 -10.46
C ASN A 398 3.01 27.63 -9.79
N ARG A 399 2.27 27.07 -8.83
CA ARG A 399 1.18 27.73 -8.10
C ARG A 399 0.93 27.04 -6.76
N ALA A 400 0.08 27.67 -5.94
CA ALA A 400 -0.37 27.07 -4.69
C ALA A 400 -1.22 25.81 -4.97
N VAL A 401 -0.98 24.77 -4.18
CA VAL A 401 -1.64 23.47 -4.35
C VAL A 401 -2.21 22.94 -3.04
N VAL A 402 -3.17 22.04 -3.15
CA VAL A 402 -3.82 21.33 -2.05
C VAL A 402 -3.75 19.83 -2.35
N ILE A 403 -3.44 19.04 -1.33
CA ILE A 403 -3.45 17.58 -1.42
C ILE A 403 -4.90 17.11 -1.31
N THR A 404 -5.33 16.28 -2.26
CA THR A 404 -6.57 15.54 -2.15
C THR A 404 -6.26 14.06 -1.95
N GLN A 405 -7.19 13.33 -1.34
CA GLN A 405 -7.05 11.88 -1.17
C GLN A 405 -7.59 11.11 -2.38
N LEU A 406 -7.58 11.72 -3.56
CA LEU A 406 -7.96 11.11 -4.83
C LEU A 406 -6.71 10.61 -5.55
N GLY A 407 -6.72 9.35 -5.99
CA GLY A 407 -5.57 8.72 -6.62
C GLY A 407 -4.60 8.08 -5.62
N SER A 408 -3.36 7.86 -6.04
CA SER A 408 -2.34 7.20 -5.23
C SER A 408 -0.95 7.75 -5.53
N VAL A 409 -0.06 7.65 -4.55
CA VAL A 409 1.38 7.93 -4.72
C VAL A 409 2.13 6.63 -4.45
N SER A 410 3.08 6.28 -5.32
CA SER A 410 3.82 5.04 -5.20
C SER A 410 5.24 5.15 -5.75
N PHE A 411 6.08 4.21 -5.32
CA PHE A 411 7.44 4.05 -5.81
C PHE A 411 7.61 2.72 -6.52
N LYS A 412 8.27 2.72 -7.68
CA LYS A 412 8.61 1.49 -8.39
C LYS A 412 10.12 1.34 -8.50
N CYS A 413 10.69 0.33 -7.83
CA CYS A 413 12.14 0.11 -7.85
C CYS A 413 12.54 -1.04 -8.79
N THR A 414 13.75 -0.94 -9.38
CA THR A 414 14.32 -1.98 -10.24
C THR A 414 14.42 -3.31 -9.51
N GLY A 415 13.99 -4.39 -10.16
CA GLY A 415 13.99 -5.75 -9.58
C GLY A 415 12.92 -5.97 -8.51
N GLN A 416 11.87 -5.15 -8.48
CA GLN A 416 10.66 -5.39 -7.69
C GLN A 416 9.50 -5.63 -8.66
N GLU A 417 8.63 -6.60 -8.37
CA GLU A 417 7.43 -6.88 -9.19
C GLU A 417 6.27 -5.94 -8.88
N LEU A 418 6.19 -5.47 -7.63
CA LEU A 418 5.16 -4.54 -7.16
C LEU A 418 5.70 -3.13 -6.88
N PRO A 419 4.85 -2.10 -6.93
CA PRO A 419 5.17 -0.77 -6.41
C PRO A 419 5.01 -0.72 -4.87
N PHE A 420 5.67 0.23 -4.22
CA PHE A 420 5.46 0.57 -2.81
C PHE A 420 4.55 1.79 -2.72
N PHE A 421 3.34 1.64 -2.17
CA PHE A 421 2.43 2.77 -1.98
C PHE A 421 2.84 3.63 -0.78
N VAL A 422 2.75 4.94 -0.96
CA VAL A 422 2.98 5.92 0.10
C VAL A 422 1.64 6.15 0.81
N PRO A 423 1.55 5.88 2.12
CA PRO A 423 0.33 6.13 2.85
C PRO A 423 0.09 7.64 2.98
N TRP A 424 -1.16 8.07 3.16
CA TRP A 424 -1.51 9.50 3.11
C TRP A 424 -0.80 10.36 4.16
N GLU A 425 -0.49 9.81 5.34
CA GLU A 425 0.33 10.47 6.36
C GLU A 425 1.77 10.75 5.92
N GLY A 426 2.24 10.04 4.88
CA GLY A 426 3.52 10.24 4.23
C GLY A 426 3.50 11.32 3.14
N ILE A 427 2.37 11.99 2.91
CA ILE A 427 2.23 13.05 1.92
C ILE A 427 1.77 14.32 2.64
N GLN A 428 2.60 15.37 2.58
CA GLN A 428 2.37 16.61 3.34
C GLN A 428 2.49 17.81 2.43
N ALA A 429 1.77 18.90 2.71
CA ALA A 429 1.97 20.15 2.00
C ALA A 429 3.34 20.73 2.37
N SER A 430 4.05 21.31 1.41
CA SER A 430 5.28 22.05 1.70
C SER A 430 4.95 23.31 2.51
N ALA A 431 5.93 23.82 3.27
CA ALA A 431 5.77 25.07 4.02
C ALA A 431 5.47 26.28 3.12
N SER A 432 5.85 26.23 1.83
CA SER A 432 5.53 27.28 0.86
C SER A 432 4.06 27.27 0.41
N GLY A 433 3.33 26.17 0.63
CA GLY A 433 1.99 25.94 0.09
C GLY A 433 1.94 25.78 -1.43
N THR A 434 3.09 25.79 -2.11
CA THR A 434 3.22 25.58 -3.56
C THR A 434 3.81 24.22 -3.89
N GLY A 435 3.96 23.33 -2.91
CA GLY A 435 4.58 22.04 -3.09
C GLY A 435 4.00 20.96 -2.18
N ILE A 436 4.49 19.74 -2.38
CA ILE A 436 4.24 18.60 -1.50
C ILE A 436 5.55 17.95 -1.11
N LEU A 437 5.57 17.31 0.05
CA LEU A 437 6.63 16.45 0.56
C LEU A 437 6.11 15.01 0.53
N VAL A 438 6.82 14.13 -0.18
CA VAL A 438 6.51 12.70 -0.28
C VAL A 438 7.55 11.90 0.50
N SER A 439 7.13 11.21 1.55
CA SER A 439 8.00 10.41 2.40
C SER A 439 8.48 9.14 1.71
N ILE A 440 9.77 8.83 1.87
CA ILE A 440 10.36 7.56 1.41
C ILE A 440 10.38 6.48 2.49
N ALA A 441 9.72 6.70 3.65
CA ALA A 441 9.79 5.78 4.79
C ALA A 441 9.38 4.34 4.44
N VAL A 442 8.42 4.15 3.52
CA VAL A 442 8.03 2.83 3.02
C VAL A 442 9.18 2.09 2.34
N LEU A 443 10.05 2.82 1.62
CA LEU A 443 11.23 2.24 0.97
C LEU A 443 12.33 1.90 1.97
N LEU A 444 12.52 2.71 3.01
CA LEU A 444 13.53 2.45 4.04
C LEU A 444 13.24 1.15 4.81
N ARG A 445 11.97 0.82 5.02
CA ARG A 445 11.55 -0.45 5.62
C ARG A 445 11.87 -1.67 4.75
N ALA A 446 12.01 -1.49 3.43
CA ALA A 446 12.35 -2.57 2.51
C ALA A 446 13.83 -3.01 2.62
N LYS A 447 14.69 -2.24 3.32
CA LYS A 447 16.09 -2.58 3.64
C LYS A 447 16.87 -3.10 2.42
N PHE A 448 16.93 -2.30 1.35
CA PHE A 448 17.65 -2.69 0.14
C PHE A 448 19.15 -2.90 0.42
N THR A 449 19.62 -4.12 0.20
CA THR A 449 21.04 -4.52 0.32
C THR A 449 21.89 -4.16 -0.90
N VAL A 450 21.26 -3.73 -1.98
CA VAL A 450 21.88 -3.28 -3.22
C VAL A 450 21.24 -1.98 -3.66
N VAL A 451 22.00 -1.16 -4.37
CA VAL A 451 21.46 0.05 -4.99
C VAL A 451 20.41 -0.31 -6.03
N ARG A 452 19.22 0.26 -5.87
CA ARG A 452 18.11 0.16 -6.81
C ARG A 452 17.76 1.53 -7.35
N GLN A 453 17.40 1.60 -8.62
CA GLN A 453 16.76 2.79 -9.17
C GLN A 453 15.26 2.72 -8.87
N CYS A 454 14.71 3.76 -8.29
CA CYS A 454 13.30 3.88 -7.93
C CYS A 454 12.67 5.06 -8.67
N ASP A 455 11.55 4.81 -9.31
CA ASP A 455 10.72 5.84 -9.94
C ASP A 455 9.62 6.29 -8.99
N LEU A 456 9.30 7.59 -8.97
CA LEU A 456 8.15 8.13 -8.26
C LEU A 456 6.96 8.24 -9.22
N ASN A 457 5.80 7.76 -8.77
CA ASN A 457 4.52 7.88 -9.46
C ASN A 457 3.50 8.59 -8.55
N ILE A 458 2.80 9.57 -9.09
CA ILE A 458 1.74 10.36 -8.47
C ILE A 458 0.54 10.31 -9.43
N GLY A 459 -0.56 9.72 -9.01
CA GLY A 459 -1.79 9.69 -9.77
C GLY A 459 -2.37 11.09 -9.99
N ALA A 460 -3.15 11.26 -11.07
CA ALA A 460 -3.92 12.49 -11.25
C ALA A 460 -4.89 12.72 -10.09
N GLY A 461 -5.13 13.98 -9.78
CA GLY A 461 -6.05 14.38 -8.70
C GLY A 461 -5.44 14.40 -7.31
N VAL A 462 -4.33 13.69 -7.05
CA VAL A 462 -3.63 13.72 -5.75
C VAL A 462 -3.32 15.15 -5.29
N VAL A 463 -3.05 16.01 -6.27
CA VAL A 463 -2.80 17.44 -6.06
C VAL A 463 -3.79 18.22 -6.92
N VAL A 464 -4.42 19.24 -6.36
CA VAL A 464 -5.24 20.24 -7.08
C VAL A 464 -4.70 21.64 -6.78
N ASP A 465 -5.03 22.63 -7.61
CA ASP A 465 -4.85 24.03 -7.20
C ASP A 465 -6.04 24.57 -6.40
N ARG A 466 -5.98 25.83 -5.99
CA ARG A 466 -7.05 26.50 -5.23
C ARG A 466 -8.35 26.74 -6.02
N THR A 467 -8.34 26.41 -7.31
CA THR A 467 -9.51 26.46 -8.20
C THR A 467 -9.97 25.05 -8.59
N ASP A 468 -9.55 24.04 -7.82
CA ASP A 468 -9.88 22.63 -7.98
C ASP A 468 -9.45 22.04 -9.34
N VAL A 469 -8.46 22.63 -10.00
CA VAL A 469 -7.88 22.05 -11.21
C VAL A 469 -6.86 20.98 -10.81
N PRO A 470 -7.09 19.68 -11.10
CA PRO A 470 -6.17 18.63 -10.72
C PRO A 470 -4.86 18.69 -11.51
N PHE A 471 -3.78 18.41 -10.81
CA PHE A 471 -2.53 17.99 -11.41
C PHE A 471 -2.75 16.69 -12.18
N THR A 472 -2.21 16.62 -13.39
CA THR A 472 -2.36 15.48 -14.30
C THR A 472 -1.57 14.24 -13.87
N GLY A 473 -0.86 14.31 -12.74
CA GLY A 473 -0.03 13.24 -12.23
C GLY A 473 1.42 13.29 -12.74
N LEU A 474 2.29 12.56 -12.05
CA LEU A 474 3.70 12.35 -12.37
C LEU A 474 3.88 10.84 -12.54
N GLN A 475 4.51 10.38 -13.61
CA GLN A 475 4.50 8.93 -13.86
C GLN A 475 5.89 8.31 -13.94
N GLN A 476 5.88 6.98 -14.01
CA GLN A 476 7.10 6.18 -14.02
C GLN A 476 8.07 6.64 -15.11
N GLY A 477 9.35 6.78 -14.75
CA GLY A 477 10.42 7.20 -15.65
C GLY A 477 10.56 8.71 -15.81
N VAL A 478 9.58 9.52 -15.38
CA VAL A 478 9.70 10.99 -15.42
C VAL A 478 10.65 11.48 -14.31
N TYR A 479 10.51 10.91 -13.11
CA TYR A 479 11.42 11.16 -12.00
C TYR A 479 11.88 9.83 -11.40
N SER A 480 13.20 9.64 -11.38
CA SER A 480 13.86 8.52 -10.73
C SER A 480 14.94 8.97 -9.76
N PHE A 481 15.30 8.13 -8.80
CA PHE A 481 16.44 8.28 -7.90
C PHE A 481 17.05 6.91 -7.61
N LYS A 482 18.22 6.89 -6.99
CA LYS A 482 18.85 5.64 -6.54
C LYS A 482 18.76 5.53 -5.03
N LEU A 483 18.39 4.36 -4.54
CA LEU A 483 18.29 4.07 -3.11
C LEU A 483 18.90 2.70 -2.83
N GLY A 484 19.73 2.66 -1.80
CA GLY A 484 20.39 1.47 -1.31
C GLY A 484 21.55 1.87 -0.45
N ASP A 485 22.02 0.94 0.36
CA ASP A 485 23.22 1.15 1.14
C ASP A 485 24.44 1.19 0.21
N THR A 486 25.24 2.24 0.33
CA THR A 486 26.44 2.48 -0.51
C THR A 486 27.64 2.92 0.30
N LEU A 487 27.44 3.24 1.57
CA LEU A 487 28.53 3.58 2.46
C LEU A 487 28.97 2.28 3.12
N GLN A 488 30.29 2.13 3.26
CA GLN A 488 30.84 1.01 4.00
C GLN A 488 31.01 1.46 5.45
N PRO A 489 30.75 0.58 6.43
CA PRO A 489 30.88 0.94 7.83
C PRO A 489 32.29 1.43 8.11
N GLN A 490 32.41 2.65 8.62
CA GLN A 490 33.68 3.23 9.01
C GLN A 490 33.95 2.95 10.48
N LEU A 491 35.16 2.52 10.76
CA LEU A 491 35.62 2.30 12.13
C LEU A 491 35.92 3.65 12.78
N VAL A 492 35.13 4.02 13.79
CA VAL A 492 35.24 5.33 14.47
C VAL A 492 35.96 5.26 15.82
N GLN A 493 35.98 4.09 16.46
CA GLN A 493 36.59 3.94 17.78
C GLN A 493 37.17 2.55 18.01
N PHE A 494 38.26 2.51 18.79
CA PHE A 494 38.90 1.32 19.32
C PHE A 494 38.92 1.39 20.85
N GLU A 495 38.57 0.30 21.52
CA GLU A 495 38.88 0.12 22.95
C GLU A 495 39.51 -1.27 23.15
N PRO A 496 40.76 -1.37 23.64
CA PRO A 496 41.66 -0.29 23.98
C PRO A 496 42.02 0.60 22.77
N LEU A 497 42.37 1.87 23.04
CA LEU A 497 42.87 2.78 22.01
C LEU A 497 44.06 2.16 21.25
N ASN A 498 44.14 2.42 19.95
CA ASN A 498 45.25 1.93 19.14
C ASN A 498 46.61 2.37 19.72
N GLY A 499 47.54 1.43 19.87
CA GLY A 499 48.86 1.67 20.49
C GLY A 499 48.88 1.76 22.02
N LYS A 500 47.76 1.52 22.72
CA LYS A 500 47.72 1.54 24.19
C LYS A 500 48.57 0.40 24.78
N SER A 501 49.51 0.76 25.66
CA SER A 501 50.29 -0.18 26.47
C SER A 501 49.55 -0.56 27.75
N ASP A 502 50.12 -1.54 28.48
CA ASP A 502 49.65 -1.93 29.83
C ASP A 502 48.18 -2.33 29.90
N VAL A 503 47.66 -2.84 28.79
CA VAL A 503 46.32 -3.41 28.71
C VAL A 503 46.30 -4.68 29.57
N THR A 504 45.31 -4.80 30.45
CA THR A 504 45.17 -5.97 31.32
C THR A 504 45.12 -7.25 30.48
N PRO A 505 45.92 -8.28 30.82
CA PRO A 505 45.85 -9.56 30.15
C PRO A 505 44.42 -10.10 30.16
N GLY A 506 43.92 -10.44 28.97
CA GLY A 506 42.60 -10.99 28.72
C GLY A 506 41.53 -9.94 28.44
N ALA A 507 41.90 -8.65 28.41
CA ALA A 507 40.97 -7.60 28.03
C ALA A 507 40.41 -7.82 26.62
N ALA A 508 39.14 -7.49 26.45
CA ALA A 508 38.49 -7.51 25.16
C ALA A 508 38.95 -6.34 24.27
N VAL A 509 38.91 -6.56 22.96
CA VAL A 509 39.05 -5.49 21.96
C VAL A 509 37.68 -5.20 21.38
N THR A 510 37.27 -3.94 21.40
CA THR A 510 36.01 -3.45 20.86
C THR A 510 36.27 -2.48 19.72
N PHE A 511 35.66 -2.75 18.58
CA PHE A 511 35.63 -1.90 17.39
C PHE A 511 34.24 -1.30 17.26
N THR A 512 34.13 0.04 17.25
CA THR A 512 32.84 0.74 17.07
C THR A 512 32.79 1.39 15.70
N PHE A 513 31.68 1.24 15.00
CA PHE A 513 31.45 1.75 13.66
C PHE A 513 30.46 2.92 13.66
N ASP A 514 30.48 3.72 12.60
CA ASP A 514 29.57 4.87 12.41
C ASP A 514 28.15 4.47 12.01
N GLU A 515 27.93 3.22 11.61
CA GLU A 515 26.63 2.71 11.20
C GLU A 515 26.33 1.31 11.71
N GLU A 516 25.08 0.88 11.51
CA GLU A 516 24.64 -0.45 11.93
C GLU A 516 25.31 -1.57 11.10
N LEU A 517 25.83 -2.58 11.78
CA LEU A 517 26.51 -3.70 11.19
C LEU A 517 25.52 -4.82 10.86
N VAL A 518 25.50 -5.21 9.59
CA VAL A 518 24.81 -6.42 9.14
C VAL A 518 25.84 -7.39 8.55
N LEU A 519 25.94 -8.58 9.13
CA LEU A 519 26.82 -9.60 8.56
C LEU A 519 26.19 -10.21 7.30
N MET A 520 26.70 -9.84 6.14
CA MET A 520 26.54 -10.62 4.90
C MET A 520 26.99 -12.09 5.05
N SER A 521 26.50 -12.98 4.19
CA SER A 521 26.93 -14.38 4.10
C SER A 521 28.38 -14.50 3.62
N GLY A 522 29.11 -15.52 4.07
CA GLY A 522 30.50 -15.80 3.69
C GLY A 522 31.40 -16.15 4.88
N SER A 523 32.64 -16.56 4.58
CA SER A 523 33.69 -16.70 5.59
C SER A 523 34.02 -15.32 6.15
N LYS A 524 33.89 -15.17 7.48
CA LYS A 524 34.17 -13.93 8.19
C LYS A 524 35.05 -14.23 9.36
N THR A 525 36.32 -13.93 9.21
CA THR A 525 37.32 -14.20 10.21
C THR A 525 37.95 -12.91 10.71
N ILE A 526 38.26 -12.90 12.00
CA ILE A 526 39.10 -11.89 12.61
C ILE A 526 40.42 -12.55 12.93
N THR A 527 41.49 -12.02 12.36
CA THR A 527 42.83 -12.57 12.52
C THR A 527 43.63 -11.66 13.44
N VAL A 528 44.23 -12.26 14.48
CA VAL A 528 45.10 -11.55 15.42
C VAL A 528 46.54 -11.90 15.09
N TYR A 529 47.39 -10.88 15.04
CA TYR A 529 48.81 -11.00 14.78
C TYR A 529 49.61 -10.48 15.96
N GLU A 530 50.76 -11.09 16.21
CA GLU A 530 51.76 -10.54 17.12
C GLU A 530 52.73 -9.65 16.33
N LEU A 531 53.05 -8.47 16.85
CA LEU A 531 54.08 -7.62 16.27
C LEU A 531 55.45 -7.97 16.87
N ALA A 532 56.52 -7.85 16.08
CA ALA A 532 57.87 -8.15 16.58
C ALA A 532 58.32 -7.17 17.68
N GLN A 533 57.84 -5.93 17.62
CA GLN A 533 58.06 -4.82 18.54
C GLN A 533 56.81 -3.90 18.50
N SER A 534 56.70 -2.89 19.38
CA SER A 534 55.49 -2.05 19.54
C SER A 534 54.96 -1.39 18.27
N ASP A 535 55.79 -1.18 17.25
CA ASP A 535 55.43 -0.73 15.90
C ASP A 535 56.18 -1.52 14.81
N GLY A 536 56.61 -2.74 15.16
CA GLY A 536 57.42 -3.59 14.30
C GLY A 536 56.60 -4.30 13.23
N PRO A 537 57.27 -4.99 12.28
CA PRO A 537 56.57 -5.86 11.35
C PRO A 537 55.81 -6.95 12.12
N VAL A 538 54.70 -7.39 11.52
CA VAL A 538 53.95 -8.58 11.97
C VAL A 538 54.90 -9.79 11.98
N ARG A 539 54.97 -10.51 13.11
CA ARG A 539 55.65 -11.80 13.17
C ARG A 539 54.92 -12.78 12.25
N ALA A 540 55.67 -13.65 11.58
CA ALA A 540 55.09 -14.54 10.58
C ALA A 540 54.01 -15.45 11.19
N GLY A 541 52.80 -15.35 10.66
CA GLY A 541 51.65 -16.16 11.05
C GLY A 541 50.67 -15.45 11.99
N ALA A 542 49.39 -15.82 11.87
CA ALA A 542 48.37 -15.41 12.82
C ALA A 542 48.57 -16.14 14.16
N ILE A 543 48.46 -15.43 15.27
CA ILE A 543 48.44 -16.05 16.61
C ILE A 543 47.04 -16.55 16.98
N ALA A 544 46.00 -16.01 16.34
CA ALA A 544 44.63 -16.49 16.47
C ALA A 544 43.79 -16.12 15.26
N GLU A 545 42.77 -16.93 15.02
CA GLU A 545 41.72 -16.64 14.05
C GLU A 545 40.37 -16.94 14.68
N PHE A 546 39.49 -15.94 14.70
CA PHE A 546 38.15 -16.06 15.24
C PHE A 546 37.14 -16.00 14.10
N GLN A 547 36.30 -17.02 13.96
CA GLN A 547 35.10 -16.90 13.14
C GLN A 547 34.14 -15.90 13.80
N MET A 548 33.40 -15.10 13.03
CA MET A 548 32.38 -14.19 13.58
C MET A 548 31.29 -14.90 14.39
N SER A 549 31.12 -16.21 14.20
CA SER A 549 30.22 -17.07 14.98
C SER A 549 30.84 -17.64 16.26
N SER A 550 32.11 -17.34 16.54
CA SER A 550 32.82 -17.82 17.73
C SER A 550 32.21 -17.24 19.00
N PRO A 551 32.14 -18.01 20.12
CA PRO A 551 31.70 -17.46 21.41
C PRO A 551 32.60 -16.32 21.92
N ASN A 552 33.83 -16.21 21.41
CA ASN A 552 34.77 -15.14 21.75
C ASN A 552 34.53 -13.85 20.94
N VAL A 553 33.56 -13.83 20.02
CA VAL A 553 33.17 -12.65 19.25
C VAL A 553 31.72 -12.31 19.57
N ALA A 554 31.50 -11.12 20.13
CA ALA A 554 30.19 -10.56 20.36
C ALA A 554 29.96 -9.39 19.40
N MET A 555 28.82 -9.39 18.72
CA MET A 555 28.43 -8.29 17.84
C MET A 555 27.20 -7.58 18.40
N SER A 556 27.25 -6.25 18.44
CA SER A 556 26.11 -5.38 18.67
C SER A 556 25.72 -4.68 17.38
N LEU A 557 24.69 -3.82 17.43
CA LEU A 557 24.28 -3.05 16.25
C LEU A 557 25.43 -2.24 15.65
N GLN A 558 26.38 -1.72 16.43
CA GLN A 558 27.45 -0.85 15.92
C GLN A 558 28.84 -1.24 16.41
N ALA A 559 28.99 -2.38 17.07
CA ALA A 559 30.28 -2.77 17.62
C ALA A 559 30.57 -4.25 17.46
N ILE A 560 31.85 -4.56 17.28
CA ILE A 560 32.40 -5.91 17.33
C ILE A 560 33.34 -5.97 18.54
N LYS A 561 33.03 -6.85 19.48
CA LYS A 561 33.82 -7.12 20.68
C LYS A 561 34.46 -8.50 20.57
N ILE A 562 35.75 -8.59 20.85
CA ILE A 562 36.54 -9.82 20.79
C ILE A 562 37.17 -10.06 22.15
N GLU A 563 36.87 -11.18 22.78
CA GLU A 563 37.48 -11.60 24.03
C GLU A 563 38.84 -12.28 23.75
N LEU A 564 39.92 -11.77 24.35
CA LEU A 564 41.28 -12.27 24.15
C LEU A 564 41.82 -13.09 25.34
N ALA A 565 40.95 -13.45 26.29
CA ALA A 565 41.32 -14.13 27.55
C ALA A 565 42.22 -15.37 27.36
N ASP A 566 42.00 -16.14 26.30
CA ASP A 566 42.76 -17.37 26.04
C ASP A 566 44.14 -17.13 25.41
N LEU A 567 44.38 -15.95 24.83
CA LEU A 567 45.61 -15.64 24.09
C LEU A 567 46.66 -14.93 24.93
N THR A 568 46.24 -14.14 25.91
CA THR A 568 47.14 -13.28 26.68
C THR A 568 47.34 -13.85 28.09
N LYS A 569 47.74 -15.11 28.22
CA LYS A 569 48.12 -15.62 29.54
C LYS A 569 49.36 -14.85 30.02
N PRO A 570 49.42 -14.37 31.27
CA PRO A 570 50.63 -13.77 31.80
C PRO A 570 51.74 -14.83 31.68
N GLY A 571 52.81 -14.48 30.97
CA GLY A 571 54.00 -15.34 30.88
C GLY A 571 54.47 -15.68 32.29
N GLY A 572 54.50 -16.97 32.58
CA GLY A 572 55.14 -17.50 33.79
C GLY A 572 56.64 -17.36 33.74
#